data_AF-A0A2N7YLD7-F1
#
_entry.id   AF-A0A2N7YLD7-F1
#
_cell.length_a   1.000
_cell.length_b   1.000
_cell.length_c   1.000
_cell.angle_alpha   90.00
_cell.angle_beta   90.00
_cell.angle_gamma   90.00
#
_symmetry.space_group_name_H-M   'P 1'
#
loop_
_entity.id
_entity.type
_entity.pdbx_description
1 polymer ?
#
loop_
_entity_poly.entity_id
_entity_poly.type
_entity_poly.pdbx_seq_one_letter_code
_entity_poly.pdbx_strand_id
1 'polypeptide(L)' 'MTKALPDPPVDCLAVNEHLSFEDAQLYIAHLIHSASATVLDCGDHLPPHDRAKIHAVWHLLEMAKTVVDRSIDCMPRTS' A
#
# COMPACT_ATOMS: atom_id res chain seq x y z
N MET A 1 -28.60 -6.32 8.56
CA MET A 1 -27.72 -7.44 8.96
C MET A 1 -26.33 -7.17 8.41
N THR A 2 -25.45 -6.55 9.20
CA THR A 2 -24.05 -6.31 8.82
C THR A 2 -23.26 -7.58 9.09
N LYS A 3 -23.13 -8.43 8.06
CA LYS A 3 -22.21 -9.57 8.12
C LYS A 3 -20.80 -8.98 8.14
N ALA A 4 -20.18 -8.95 9.31
CA ALA A 4 -18.78 -8.57 9.45
C ALA A 4 -17.95 -9.44 8.49
N LEU A 5 -17.10 -8.78 7.70
CA LEU A 5 -16.12 -9.49 6.89
C LEU A 5 -15.23 -10.27 7.88
N PRO A 6 -14.96 -11.56 7.63
CA PRO A 6 -14.02 -12.29 8.48
C PRO A 6 -12.69 -11.54 8.49
N ASP A 7 -12.09 -11.41 9.67
CA ASP A 7 -10.76 -10.83 9.79
C ASP A 7 -9.81 -11.55 8.83
N PRO A 8 -8.90 -10.82 8.16
CA PRO A 8 -7.92 -11.47 7.30
C PRO A 8 -7.17 -12.52 8.13
N PRO A 9 -6.94 -13.73 7.59
CA PRO A 9 -6.17 -14.76 8.27
C PRO A 9 -4.87 -14.16 8.79
N VAL A 10 -4.49 -14.47 10.03
CA VAL A 10 -3.23 -13.97 10.64
C VAL A 10 -2.02 -14.35 9.77
N ASP A 11 -2.13 -15.44 9.03
CA ASP A 11 -1.13 -15.92 8.07
C ASP A 11 -0.96 -15.02 6.83
N CYS A 12 -1.94 -14.15 6.50
CA CYS A 12 -1.77 -13.13 5.47
C CYS A 12 -0.78 -12.03 5.88
N LEU A 13 -0.47 -11.90 7.18
CA LEU A 13 0.49 -10.93 7.71
C LEU A 13 1.88 -11.55 7.96
N ALA A 14 2.05 -12.85 7.71
CA ALA A 14 3.34 -13.52 7.83
C ALA A 14 4.26 -13.06 6.69
N VAL A 15 5.14 -12.10 7.00
CA VAL A 15 6.20 -11.65 6.08
C VAL A 15 7.12 -12.84 5.82
N ASN A 16 7.30 -13.18 4.54
CA ASN A 16 8.25 -14.22 4.13
C ASN A 16 9.67 -13.82 4.58
N GLU A 17 10.22 -14.54 5.56
CA GLU A 17 11.56 -14.28 6.13
C GLU A 17 12.70 -14.45 5.11
N HIS A 18 12.42 -15.08 3.97
CA HIS A 18 13.37 -15.26 2.87
C HIS A 18 13.31 -14.16 1.81
N LEU A 19 12.52 -13.09 2.00
CA LEU A 19 12.53 -11.96 1.08
C LEU A 19 13.88 -11.25 1.12
N SER A 20 14.50 -11.09 -0.05
CA SER A 20 15.62 -10.16 -0.19
C SER A 20 15.14 -8.73 0.06
N PHE A 21 16.05 -7.81 0.39
CA PHE A 21 15.69 -6.41 0.58
C PHE A 21 15.03 -5.80 -0.66
N GLU A 22 15.56 -6.13 -1.86
CA GLU A 22 15.01 -5.70 -3.14
C GLU A 22 13.60 -6.26 -3.38
N ASP A 23 13.39 -7.56 -3.13
CA ASP A 23 12.07 -8.18 -3.25
C ASP A 23 11.06 -7.62 -2.23
N ALA A 24 11.52 -7.32 -1.01
CA ALA A 24 10.70 -6.71 0.02
C ALA A 24 10.26 -5.29 -0.39
N GLN A 25 11.17 -4.47 -0.92
CA GLN A 25 10.84 -3.14 -1.45
C GLN A 25 9.87 -3.22 -2.63
N LEU A 26 10.10 -4.14 -3.57
CA LEU A 26 9.22 -4.38 -4.70
C LEU A 26 7.81 -4.81 -4.23
N TYR A 27 7.76 -5.71 -3.25
CA TYR A 27 6.49 -6.16 -2.67
C TYR A 27 5.74 -5.02 -1.97
N ILE A 28 6.44 -4.17 -1.21
CA ILE A 28 5.86 -2.97 -0.59
C ILE A 28 5.33 -2.02 -1.67
N ALA A 29 6.07 -1.78 -2.75
CA ALA A 29 5.62 -0.94 -3.85
C ALA A 29 4.32 -1.47 -4.50
N HIS A 30 4.22 -2.79 -4.71
CA HIS A 30 2.99 -3.42 -5.20
C HIS A 30 1.83 -3.29 -4.21
N LEU A 31 2.06 -3.49 -2.91
CA LEU A 31 1.02 -3.32 -1.89
C LEU A 31 0.50 -1.88 -1.84
N ILE A 32 1.40 -0.89 -1.88
CA ILE A 32 1.03 0.53 -1.90
C ILE A 32 0.21 0.84 -3.16
N HIS A 33 0.62 0.35 -4.32
CA HIS A 33 -0.14 0.52 -5.57
C HIS A 33 -1.55 -0.07 -5.46
N SER A 34 -1.66 -1.30 -4.95
CA SER A 34 -2.96 -1.95 -4.73
C SER A 34 -3.83 -1.15 -3.76
N ALA A 35 -3.25 -0.68 -2.65
CA ALA A 35 -3.96 0.14 -1.68
C ALA A 35 -4.44 1.47 -2.29
N SER A 36 -3.60 2.15 -3.10
CA SER A 36 -3.97 3.38 -3.80
C SER A 36 -5.17 3.14 -4.72
N ALA A 37 -5.16 2.05 -5.49
CA ALA A 37 -6.28 1.67 -6.36
C ALA A 37 -7.56 1.41 -5.57
N THR A 38 -7.49 0.68 -4.45
CA THR A 38 -8.64 0.41 -3.58
C THR A 38 -9.20 1.69 -2.95
N VAL A 39 -8.33 2.59 -2.48
CA VAL A 39 -8.75 3.86 -1.84
C VAL A 39 -9.48 4.75 -2.85
N LEU A 40 -9.00 4.83 -4.09
CA LEU A 40 -9.67 5.59 -5.15
C LEU A 40 -11.04 5.00 -5.49
N ASP A 41 -11.15 3.67 -5.65
CA ASP A 41 -12.42 2.97 -5.92
C ASP A 41 -13.45 3.18 -4.80
N CYS A 42 -12.99 3.22 -3.54
CA CYS A 42 -13.84 3.55 -2.39
C CYS A 42 -14.35 5.00 -2.45
N GLY A 43 -13.56 5.94 -2.99
CA GLY A 43 -13.88 7.37 -3.06
C GLY A 43 -15.06 7.71 -3.96
N ASP A 44 -15.24 6.96 -5.04
CA ASP A 44 -16.28 7.24 -6.05
C ASP A 44 -17.70 7.14 -5.48
N HIS A 45 -17.89 6.29 -4.46
CA HIS A 45 -19.18 6.02 -3.83
C HIS A 45 -19.45 6.88 -2.58
N LEU A 46 -18.53 7.77 -2.19
CA LEU A 46 -18.63 8.54 -0.94
C LEU A 46 -19.20 9.96 -1.15
N PRO A 47 -19.89 10.53 -0.14
CA PRO A 47 -20.32 11.92 -0.16
C PRO A 47 -19.12 12.89 -0.14
N PRO A 48 -19.27 14.12 -0.66
CA PRO A 48 -18.16 15.05 -0.90
C PRO A 48 -17.24 15.30 0.32
N HIS A 49 -17.82 15.35 1.52
CA HIS A 49 -17.06 15.56 2.76
C HIS A 49 -16.10 14.39 3.06
N ASP A 50 -16.51 13.15 2.79
CA ASP A 50 -15.69 11.98 3.09
C ASP A 50 -14.67 11.68 1.98
N ARG A 51 -14.88 12.20 0.76
CA ARG A 51 -13.87 12.17 -0.31
C ARG A 51 -12.58 12.87 0.08
N ALA A 52 -12.63 13.95 0.88
CA ALA A 52 -11.43 14.62 1.37
C ALA A 52 -10.53 13.69 2.19
N LYS A 53 -11.12 12.78 2.99
CA LYS A 53 -10.37 11.79 3.77
C LYS A 53 -9.73 10.75 2.86
N ILE A 54 -10.46 10.28 1.85
CA ILE A 54 -9.94 9.36 0.83
C ILE A 54 -8.75 9.97 0.09
N HIS A 55 -8.86 11.23 -0.35
CA HIS A 55 -7.75 11.93 -0.99
C HIS A 55 -6.54 12.07 -0.06
N ALA A 56 -6.75 12.35 1.24
CA ALA A 56 -5.66 12.40 2.19
C ALA A 56 -4.95 11.04 2.34
N VAL A 57 -5.70 9.94 2.43
CA VAL A 57 -5.13 8.58 2.49
C VAL A 57 -4.36 8.26 1.20
N TRP A 58 -4.93 8.57 0.04
CA TRP A 58 -4.27 8.38 -1.25
C TRP A 58 -2.95 9.15 -1.32
N HIS A 59 -2.93 10.43 -0.91
CA HIS A 59 -1.69 11.21 -0.86
C HIS A 59 -0.62 10.59 0.04
N LEU A 60 -1.00 10.04 1.20
CA LEU A 60 -0.06 9.34 2.09
C LEU A 60 0.52 8.08 1.44
N LEU A 61 -0.28 7.34 0.69
CA LEU A 61 0.18 6.16 -0.06
C LEU A 61 1.17 6.56 -1.15
N GLU A 62 0.91 7.62 -1.91
CA GLU A 62 1.85 8.12 -2.92
C GLU A 62 3.17 8.62 -2.32
N MET A 63 3.11 9.24 -1.13
CA MET A 63 4.31 9.60 -0.38
C MET A 63 5.11 8.37 0.05
N ALA A 64 4.43 7.33 0.56
CA ALA A 64 5.08 6.08 0.94
C ALA A 64 5.74 5.40 -0.28
N LYS A 65 5.06 5.38 -1.43
CA LYS A 65 5.63 4.88 -2.69
C LYS A 65 6.91 5.62 -3.05
N THR A 66 6.88 6.96 -2.97
CA THR A 66 8.06 7.79 -3.27
C THR A 66 9.24 7.46 -2.35
N VAL A 67 9.00 7.20 -1.07
CA VAL A 67 10.05 6.78 -0.12
C VAL A 67 10.62 5.42 -0.52
N VAL A 68 9.78 4.47 -0.92
CA VAL A 68 10.22 3.15 -1.38
C VAL A 68 11.06 3.25 -2.65
N ASP A 69 10.58 3.97 -3.67
CA ASP A 69 11.29 4.19 -4.93
C ASP A 69 12.67 4.82 -4.66
N ARG A 70 12.74 5.83 -3.77
CA ARG A 70 14.00 6.46 -3.36
C ARG A 70 14.93 5.51 -2.62
N SER A 71 14.38 4.61 -1.80
CA SER A 71 15.20 3.63 -1.09
C SER A 71 15.84 2.62 -2.03
N ILE A 72 15.22 2.32 -3.18
CA ILE A 72 15.79 1.50 -4.26
C ILE A 72 16.89 2.28 -4.98
N ASP A 73 16.64 3.55 -5.35
CA ASP A 73 17.63 4.42 -6.01
C ASP A 73 18.91 4.63 -5.18
N CYS A 74 18.79 4.62 -3.85
CA CYS A 74 19.92 4.75 -2.93
C CYS A 74 20.75 3.47 -2.78
N MET A 75 20.32 2.34 -3.36
CA MET A 75 21.11 1.11 -3.30
C MET A 75 22.39 1.26 -4.15
N PRO A 76 23.55 0.81 -3.64
CA PRO A 76 24.78 0.82 -4.40
C PRO A 76 24.59 -0.06 -5.65
N ARG A 77 24.76 0.52 -6.84
CA ARG A 77 24.82 -0.28 -8.06
C ARG A 77 26.09 -1.11 -7.98
N THR A 78 25.96 -2.40 -7.68
CA THR A 78 27.07 -3.34 -7.82
C THR A 78 27.37 -3.45 -9.31
N SER A 79 28.44 -2.78 -9.76
CA SER A 79 29.02 -2.90 -11.09
C SER A 79 29.75 -4.22 -11.27
#